data_AF-A0A5C9BFW9-F1
#
_entry.id   AF-A0A5C9BFW9-F1
#
_cell.length_a   1.000
_cell.length_b   1.000
_cell.length_c   1.000
_cell.angle_alpha   90.00
_cell.angle_beta   90.00
_cell.angle_gamma   90.00
#
_symmetry.space_group_name_H-M   'P 1'
#
loop_
_entity.id
_entity.type
_entity.pdbx_description
1 polymer ?
#
loop_
_entity_poly.entity_id
_entity_poly.type
_entity_poly.pdbx_seq_one_letter_code
_entity_poly.pdbx_strand_id
1 'polypeptide(L)'
;MKDLTAAAKTVPMVVLVNGGSASASEIVAGALQDHKRAVILGTQTFGKGSVQTILPLGNSTAIKLTTARYFTPNGRSIQAKGIVPDIISEDPAAASQDKGLHLREADLGRHLSNGNHPEENEEKKESAKPAAPAKSPSSGKSKDKDEEAAKPETAEVGSKSDYQLNQALNLLKGINILHKN
;
A
#
# COMPACT_ATOMS: atom_id res chain seq x y z
N MET A 1 12.08 14.44 20.86
CA MET A 1 11.48 15.60 20.16
C MET A 1 11.77 16.95 20.83
N LYS A 2 12.89 17.13 21.56
CA LYS A 2 13.17 18.42 22.23
C LYS A 2 13.55 19.53 21.25
N ASP A 3 14.25 19.19 20.16
CA ASP A 3 14.84 20.16 19.23
C ASP A 3 14.03 20.42 17.94
N LEU A 4 12.77 19.98 17.88
CA LEU A 4 11.91 20.33 16.75
C LEU A 4 11.33 21.73 16.92
N THR A 5 11.28 22.48 15.80
CA THR A 5 10.62 23.79 15.73
C THR A 5 9.16 23.68 16.16
N ALA A 6 8.61 24.78 16.70
CA ALA A 6 7.21 24.82 17.12
C ALA A 6 6.26 24.42 15.97
N ALA A 7 6.53 24.92 14.76
CA ALA A 7 5.77 24.58 13.56
C ALA A 7 5.75 23.08 13.26
N ALA A 8 6.90 22.39 13.37
CA ALA A 8 6.94 20.95 13.12
C ALA A 8 6.05 20.15 14.09
N LYS A 9 5.81 20.67 15.29
CA LYS A 9 4.96 20.04 16.31
C LYS A 9 3.47 20.33 16.11
N THR A 10 3.11 21.51 15.59
CA THR A 10 1.71 22.00 15.62
C THR A 10 1.07 22.22 14.26
N VAL A 11 1.82 22.25 13.17
CA VAL A 11 1.25 22.47 11.83
C VAL A 11 0.27 21.33 11.48
N PRO A 12 -0.99 21.63 11.11
CA PRO A 12 -1.93 20.61 10.66
C PRO A 12 -1.35 19.78 9.51
N MET A 13 -1.50 18.45 9.60
CA MET A 13 -0.89 17.52 8.66
C MET A 13 -1.89 16.44 8.27
N VAL A 14 -2.00 16.20 6.96
CA VAL A 14 -2.69 15.06 6.37
C VAL A 14 -1.65 14.27 5.58
N VAL A 15 -1.65 12.95 5.71
CA VAL A 15 -0.75 12.06 4.97
C VAL A 15 -1.59 11.18 4.05
N LEU A 16 -1.29 11.25 2.75
CA LEU A 16 -1.93 10.41 1.75
C LEU A 16 -1.24 9.04 1.69
N VAL A 17 -2.04 7.98 1.69
CA VAL A 17 -1.57 6.59 1.57
C VAL A 17 -2.43 5.81 0.59
N ASN A 18 -1.88 4.75 0.02
CA ASN A 18 -2.59 3.85 -0.87
C ASN A 18 -2.03 2.42 -0.81
N GLY A 19 -2.62 1.49 -1.58
CA GLY A 19 -2.16 0.10 -1.69
C GLY A 19 -0.70 -0.07 -2.13
N GLY A 20 -0.11 0.91 -2.81
CA GLY A 20 1.32 0.92 -3.16
C GLY A 20 2.24 1.38 -2.03
N SER A 21 1.69 1.95 -0.95
CA SER A 21 2.46 2.34 0.23
C SER A 21 2.88 1.09 1.00
N ALA A 22 4.18 0.82 1.04
CA ALA A 22 4.74 -0.38 1.67
C ALA A 22 5.96 -0.06 2.54
N SER A 23 6.29 -0.95 3.48
CA SER A 23 7.54 -0.93 4.25
C SER A 23 7.70 0.36 5.08
N ALA A 24 8.80 1.09 4.93
CA ALA A 24 9.09 2.29 5.72
C ALA A 24 7.97 3.34 5.71
N SER A 25 7.26 3.50 4.60
CA SER A 25 6.12 4.43 4.51
C SER A 25 4.99 4.07 5.47
N GLU A 26 4.74 2.76 5.67
CA GLU A 26 3.74 2.25 6.60
C GLU A 26 4.15 2.48 8.06
N ILE A 27 5.45 2.36 8.36
CA ILE A 27 5.99 2.65 9.68
C ILE A 27 5.78 4.13 10.01
N VAL A 28 6.08 5.03 9.06
CA VAL A 28 5.92 6.47 9.23
C VAL A 28 4.44 6.83 9.38
N ALA A 29 3.58 6.33 8.48
CA ALA A 29 2.14 6.58 8.54
C ALA A 29 1.54 6.06 9.86
N GLY A 30 1.86 4.83 10.25
CA GLY A 30 1.41 4.23 11.51
C GLY A 30 1.89 4.99 12.75
N ALA A 31 3.14 5.46 12.77
CA ALA A 31 3.66 6.25 13.89
C ALA A 31 2.98 7.63 13.98
N LEU A 32 2.77 8.31 12.85
CA LEU A 32 2.06 9.59 12.81
C LEU A 32 0.60 9.43 13.25
N GLN A 33 -0.05 8.35 12.84
CA GLN A 33 -1.42 8.00 13.25
C GLN A 33 -1.50 7.72 14.75
N ASP A 34 -0.64 6.84 15.26
CA ASP A 34 -0.62 6.41 16.67
C ASP A 34 -0.37 7.59 17.63
N HIS A 35 0.49 8.53 17.23
CA HIS A 35 0.76 9.75 17.98
C HIS A 35 -0.28 10.86 17.76
N LYS A 36 -1.32 10.61 16.97
CA LYS A 36 -2.33 11.62 16.56
C LYS A 36 -1.69 12.88 15.97
N ARG A 37 -0.53 12.72 15.31
CA ARG A 37 0.22 13.83 14.73
C ARG A 37 -0.33 14.22 13.37
N ALA A 38 -0.81 13.25 12.59
CA ALA A 38 -1.41 13.51 11.29
C ALA A 38 -2.68 12.68 11.13
N VAL A 39 -3.59 13.17 10.29
CA VAL A 39 -4.71 12.35 9.80
C VAL A 39 -4.22 11.59 8.57
N ILE A 40 -4.37 10.27 8.58
CA ILE A 40 -4.04 9.42 7.45
C ILE A 40 -5.27 9.32 6.54
N LEU A 41 -5.12 9.62 5.25
CA LEU A 41 -6.20 9.65 4.28
C LEU A 41 -5.85 8.83 3.03
N GLY A 42 -6.80 8.10 2.46
CA GLY A 42 -6.62 7.37 1.22
C GLY A 42 -7.11 5.93 1.31
N THR A 43 -6.32 4.95 0.86
CA THR A 43 -6.70 3.53 0.90
C THR A 43 -5.75 2.73 1.79
N GLN A 44 -6.18 1.52 2.18
CA GLN A 44 -5.36 0.65 3.03
C GLN A 44 -4.02 0.32 2.35
N THR A 45 -2.95 0.36 3.14
CA THR A 45 -1.60 0.13 2.63
C THR A 45 -1.28 -1.35 2.41
N PHE A 46 -0.15 -1.61 1.75
CA PHE A 46 0.23 -2.95 1.27
C PHE A 46 0.32 -4.02 2.36
N GLY A 47 0.91 -3.69 3.52
CA GLY A 47 1.08 -4.60 4.65
C GLY A 47 2.44 -5.28 4.76
N LYS A 48 3.52 -4.67 4.25
CA LYS A 48 4.88 -5.21 4.40
C LYS A 48 5.51 -4.69 5.69
N GLY A 49 5.34 -5.47 6.75
CA GLY A 49 5.82 -5.16 8.10
C GLY A 49 7.04 -5.98 8.52
N SER A 50 7.94 -6.34 7.61
CA SER A 50 9.11 -7.19 7.91
C SER A 50 10.44 -6.59 7.48
N VAL A 51 11.51 -6.96 8.20
CA VAL A 51 12.90 -6.58 7.92
C VAL A 51 13.60 -7.73 7.23
N GLN A 52 14.28 -7.44 6.13
CA GLN A 52 15.09 -8.43 5.42
C GLN A 52 16.57 -8.02 5.46
N THR A 53 17.42 -8.92 5.95
CA THR A 53 18.86 -8.77 5.99
C THR A 53 19.49 -9.59 4.87
N ILE A 54 20.48 -9.02 4.17
CA ILE A 54 21.25 -9.74 3.16
C ILE A 54 22.50 -10.31 3.84
N LEU A 55 22.63 -11.63 3.83
CA LEU A 55 23.75 -12.39 4.39
C LEU A 55 24.60 -12.96 3.24
N PRO A 56 25.80 -12.42 2.97
CA PRO A 56 26.68 -12.95 1.94
C PRO A 56 27.15 -14.37 2.28
N LEU A 57 27.21 -15.26 1.28
CA LEU A 57 27.76 -16.62 1.40
C LEU A 57 29.10 -16.78 0.65
N GLY A 58 29.53 -15.75 -0.05
CA GLY A 58 30.74 -15.71 -0.85
C GLY A 58 30.75 -14.45 -1.72
N ASN A 59 31.59 -14.43 -2.75
CA ASN A 59 31.79 -13.21 -3.56
C ASN A 59 30.62 -12.87 -4.49
N SER A 60 29.73 -13.83 -4.80
CA SER A 60 28.63 -13.65 -5.76
C SER A 60 27.27 -14.19 -5.31
N THR A 61 27.17 -14.69 -4.07
CA THR A 61 25.94 -15.30 -3.54
C THR A 61 25.58 -14.73 -2.18
N ALA A 62 24.28 -14.59 -1.92
CA ALA A 62 23.75 -14.13 -0.65
C ALA A 62 22.37 -14.73 -0.36
N ILE A 63 22.03 -14.81 0.92
CA ILE A 63 20.68 -15.13 1.40
C ILE A 63 20.00 -13.83 1.82
N LYS A 64 18.78 -13.61 1.36
CA LYS A 64 17.91 -12.55 1.89
C LYS A 64 16.99 -13.17 2.94
N LEU A 65 17.26 -12.91 4.21
CA LEU A 65 16.56 -13.53 5.33
C LEU A 65 15.68 -12.50 6.03
N THR A 66 14.43 -12.85 6.31
CA THR A 66 13.56 -12.05 7.17
C THR A 66 14.00 -12.22 8.63
N THR A 67 14.40 -11.13 9.29
CA THR A 67 15.02 -11.15 10.62
C THR A 67 14.19 -10.48 11.70
N ALA A 68 13.23 -9.62 11.32
CA ALA A 68 12.37 -8.92 12.27
C ALA A 68 11.02 -8.54 11.68
N ARG A 69 10.10 -8.10 12.55
CA ARG A 69 8.82 -7.48 12.20
C ARG A 69 8.74 -6.07 12.77
N TYR A 70 8.04 -5.20 12.06
CA TYR A 70 7.72 -3.84 12.49
C TYR A 70 6.35 -3.79 13.15
N PHE A 71 6.30 -3.04 14.25
CA PHE A 71 5.09 -2.69 14.97
C PHE A 71 5.02 -1.17 15.08
N THR A 72 3.81 -0.63 15.02
CA THR A 72 3.59 0.78 15.30
C THR A 72 3.83 1.08 16.79
N PRO A 73 3.99 2.35 17.21
CA PRO A 73 4.19 2.71 18.62
C PRO A 73 3.17 2.11 19.60
N ASN A 74 1.91 1.94 19.17
CA ASN A 74 0.84 1.29 19.95
C ASN A 74 0.87 -0.25 19.90
N GLY A 75 1.91 -0.86 19.33
CA GLY A 75 2.07 -2.32 19.27
C GLY A 75 1.24 -3.02 18.19
N ARG A 76 0.67 -2.29 17.23
CA ARG A 76 -0.08 -2.88 16.11
C ARG A 76 0.88 -3.44 15.06
N SER A 77 0.67 -4.69 14.64
CA SER A 77 1.44 -5.29 13.55
C SER A 77 1.03 -4.70 12.20
N ILE A 78 2.04 -4.42 11.35
CA ILE A 78 1.85 -3.98 9.96
C ILE A 78 1.83 -5.20 9.02
N GLN A 79 2.54 -6.27 9.36
CA GLN A 79 2.72 -7.42 8.46
C GLN A 79 1.38 -8.06 8.08
N ALA A 80 1.16 -8.31 6.78
CA ALA A 80 -0.07 -8.85 6.20
C ALA A 80 -1.37 -8.07 6.51
N LYS A 81 -1.27 -6.88 7.12
CA LYS A 81 -2.43 -6.05 7.49
C LYS A 81 -2.36 -4.63 6.95
N GLY A 82 -1.18 -4.02 6.97
CA GLY A 82 -1.00 -2.62 6.60
C GLY A 82 -1.62 -1.64 7.60
N ILE A 83 -1.52 -0.36 7.25
CA ILE A 83 -2.13 0.77 7.92
C ILE A 83 -3.50 1.02 7.29
N VAL A 84 -4.54 1.00 8.11
CA VAL A 84 -5.87 1.45 7.74
C VAL A 84 -5.89 2.97 7.94
N PRO A 85 -6.23 3.77 6.90
CA PRO A 85 -6.31 5.23 7.03
C PRO A 85 -7.42 5.64 8.01
N ASP A 86 -7.29 6.82 8.61
CA ASP A 86 -8.34 7.41 9.45
C ASP A 86 -9.57 7.80 8.62
N ILE A 87 -9.34 8.24 7.38
CA ILE A 87 -10.38 8.60 6.41
C ILE A 87 -10.12 7.82 5.12
N ILE A 88 -11.04 6.92 4.80
CA ILE A 88 -10.99 6.18 3.53
C ILE A 88 -11.40 7.13 2.40
N SER A 89 -10.57 7.21 1.36
CA SER A 89 -10.81 8.00 0.17
C SER A 89 -10.32 7.22 -1.04
N GLU A 90 -11.26 6.77 -1.86
CA GLU A 90 -11.01 6.06 -3.11
C GLU A 90 -11.39 6.98 -4.26
N ASP A 91 -10.52 7.11 -5.26
CA ASP A 91 -10.86 7.85 -6.47
C ASP A 91 -11.86 7.02 -7.29
N PRO A 92 -13.11 7.48 -7.48
CA PRO A 92 -14.10 6.73 -8.24
C PRO A 92 -13.68 6.48 -9.70
N ALA A 93 -12.87 7.37 -10.28
CA ALA A 93 -12.36 7.22 -11.64
C ALA A 93 -11.28 6.13 -11.72
N ALA A 94 -10.42 6.03 -10.70
CA ALA A 94 -9.37 5.02 -10.62
C ALA A 94 -9.92 3.63 -10.23
N ALA A 95 -10.99 3.57 -9.43
CA ALA A 95 -11.61 2.32 -8.98
C ALA A 95 -12.04 1.38 -10.14
N SER A 96 -12.32 1.94 -11.32
CA SER A 96 -12.71 1.18 -12.51
C SER A 96 -11.52 0.60 -13.30
N GLN A 97 -10.32 1.14 -13.10
CA GLN A 97 -9.10 0.82 -13.85
C GLN A 97 -8.11 -0.07 -13.04
N ASP A 98 -8.24 -0.07 -11.70
CA ASP A 98 -7.24 -0.63 -10.77
C ASP A 98 -7.48 -2.07 -10.27
N LYS A 99 -7.75 -3.00 -11.19
CA LYS A 99 -7.83 -4.43 -10.81
C LYS A 99 -6.48 -5.03 -10.36
N GLY A 100 -5.35 -4.35 -10.62
CA GLY A 100 -4.00 -4.79 -10.25
C GLY A 100 -3.37 -4.06 -9.05
N LEU A 101 -3.90 -2.91 -8.62
CA LEU A 101 -3.31 -2.08 -7.54
C LEU A 101 -3.84 -2.42 -6.13
N HIS A 102 -4.76 -3.37 -6.02
CA HIS A 102 -5.28 -3.90 -4.74
C HIS A 102 -4.50 -5.11 -4.23
N LEU A 103 -3.40 -5.50 -4.86
CA LEU A 103 -2.56 -6.59 -4.37
C LEU A 103 -1.93 -6.19 -3.04
N ARG A 104 -2.11 -7.02 -2.00
CA ARG A 104 -1.54 -6.80 -0.67
C ARG A 104 -0.55 -7.89 -0.31
N GLU A 105 0.22 -7.65 0.75
CA GLU A 105 1.15 -8.64 1.29
C GLU A 105 0.42 -9.95 1.62
N ALA A 106 -0.80 -9.90 2.14
CA ALA A 106 -1.60 -11.08 2.48
C ALA A 106 -2.06 -11.89 1.25
N ASP A 107 -2.12 -11.26 0.07
CA ASP A 107 -2.53 -11.94 -1.16
C ASP A 107 -1.36 -12.63 -1.87
N LEU A 108 -0.12 -12.39 -1.41
CA LEU A 108 1.06 -13.01 -1.98
C LEU A 108 1.20 -14.46 -1.54
N GLY A 109 1.50 -15.34 -2.50
CA GLY A 109 1.85 -16.73 -2.19
C GLY A 109 3.04 -16.80 -1.24
N ARG A 110 2.91 -17.59 -0.17
CA ARG A 110 3.93 -17.76 0.90
C ARG A 110 4.27 -16.45 1.63
N HIS A 111 3.32 -15.55 1.78
CA HIS A 111 3.51 -14.38 2.63
C HIS A 111 3.78 -14.77 4.08
N LEU A 112 4.42 -13.87 4.84
CA LEU A 112 4.61 -14.08 6.27
C LEU A 112 3.33 -13.66 7.02
N SER A 113 2.74 -14.57 7.79
CA SER A 113 1.58 -14.31 8.63
C SER A 113 1.96 -13.57 9.93
N ASN A 114 0.97 -12.93 10.56
CA ASN A 114 1.07 -12.46 11.93
C ASN A 114 0.81 -13.66 12.84
N GLY A 115 1.82 -14.17 13.54
CA GLY A 115 1.75 -15.37 14.40
C GLY A 115 0.80 -15.30 15.62
N ASN A 116 -0.26 -14.47 15.55
CA ASN A 116 -1.32 -14.33 16.55
C ASN A 116 -2.66 -14.94 16.09
N HIS A 117 -2.68 -15.78 15.06
CA HIS A 117 -3.84 -16.61 14.71
C HIS A 117 -3.42 -18.09 14.69
N PRO A 118 -4.26 -19.01 15.21
CA PRO A 118 -4.06 -20.42 14.91
C PRO A 118 -4.09 -20.57 13.39
N GLU A 119 -3.17 -21.35 12.86
CA GLU A 119 -3.10 -21.74 11.45
C GLU A 119 -4.51 -22.13 10.97
N GLU A 120 -5.19 -21.25 10.24
CA GLU A 120 -6.35 -21.67 9.47
C GLU A 120 -5.78 -22.51 8.34
N ASN A 121 -6.06 -23.81 8.41
CA ASN A 121 -5.71 -24.82 7.42
C ASN A 121 -6.07 -24.34 6.00
N GLU A 122 -5.10 -23.80 5.27
CA GLU A 122 -5.15 -23.72 3.82
C GLU A 122 -4.73 -25.07 3.21
N GLU A 123 -5.50 -26.12 3.49
CA GLU A 123 -5.50 -27.31 2.66
C GLU A 123 -6.75 -27.32 1.79
N LYS A 124 -6.62 -26.77 0.56
CA LYS A 124 -6.95 -27.43 -0.72
C LYS A 124 -7.15 -26.41 -1.84
N LYS A 125 -6.09 -26.17 -2.61
CA LYS A 125 -6.20 -26.00 -4.08
C LYS A 125 -4.89 -26.38 -4.77
N GLU A 126 -4.45 -27.61 -4.55
CA GLU A 126 -3.48 -28.26 -5.42
C GLU A 126 -4.13 -29.49 -6.06
N SER A 127 -4.66 -29.29 -7.27
CA SER A 127 -4.81 -30.36 -8.25
C SER A 127 -4.84 -29.76 -9.65
N ALA A 128 -3.65 -29.56 -10.23
CA ALA A 128 -3.35 -29.98 -11.61
C ALA A 128 -1.95 -29.46 -12.04
N LYS A 129 -1.01 -30.39 -12.18
CA LYS A 129 0.14 -30.31 -13.08
C LYS A 129 0.15 -31.63 -13.90
N PRO A 130 0.86 -31.77 -15.04
CA PRO A 130 1.62 -30.79 -15.82
C PRO A 130 1.40 -30.88 -17.35
N ALA A 131 1.58 -29.78 -18.10
CA ALA A 131 2.02 -29.86 -19.49
C ALA A 131 2.76 -28.57 -19.92
N ALA A 132 4.01 -28.72 -20.33
CA ALA A 132 4.74 -27.78 -21.17
C ALA A 132 4.69 -28.28 -22.64
N PRO A 133 5.22 -27.58 -23.65
CA PRO A 133 5.10 -26.15 -23.99
C PRO A 133 4.55 -25.98 -25.42
N ALA A 134 3.67 -25.00 -25.68
CA ALA A 134 3.25 -24.65 -27.05
C ALA A 134 3.39 -23.13 -27.22
N LYS A 135 4.44 -22.71 -27.95
CA LYS A 135 4.38 -22.26 -29.35
C LYS A 135 3.54 -21.01 -29.55
N SER A 136 4.25 -19.96 -29.98
CA SER A 136 3.73 -18.73 -30.55
C SER A 136 2.59 -18.99 -31.54
N PRO A 137 1.50 -18.21 -31.52
CA PRO A 137 0.60 -18.14 -32.67
C PRO A 137 0.86 -16.86 -33.45
N SER A 138 1.38 -17.02 -34.67
CA SER A 138 1.21 -16.05 -35.74
C SER A 138 -0.18 -16.17 -36.37
N SER A 139 -0.79 -15.00 -36.62
CA SER A 139 -1.71 -14.65 -37.72
C SER A 139 -2.97 -15.49 -38.00
N GLY A 140 -4.13 -14.84 -37.87
CA GLY A 140 -5.38 -15.24 -38.55
C GLY A 140 -6.64 -14.49 -38.09
N LYS A 141 -6.93 -13.33 -38.73
CA LYS A 141 -8.12 -12.45 -38.68
C LYS A 141 -9.46 -13.14 -38.33
N SER A 142 -10.41 -12.52 -37.61
CA SER A 142 -11.20 -11.35 -38.07
C SER A 142 -12.17 -10.81 -36.99
N LYS A 143 -12.49 -9.51 -37.13
CA LYS A 143 -13.72 -8.77 -36.73
C LYS A 143 -13.67 -7.85 -35.51
N ASP A 144 -13.16 -6.66 -35.79
CA ASP A 144 -13.61 -5.32 -35.39
C ASP A 144 -14.77 -5.26 -34.39
N LYS A 145 -14.42 -4.89 -33.15
CA LYS A 145 -15.12 -3.84 -32.40
C LYS A 145 -14.04 -3.01 -31.72
N ASP A 146 -13.87 -1.79 -32.22
CA ASP A 146 -13.01 -0.78 -31.64
C ASP A 146 -13.55 -0.37 -30.27
N GLU A 147 -13.18 -1.12 -29.23
CA GLU A 147 -13.03 -0.53 -27.91
C GLU A 147 -11.60 -0.02 -27.83
N GLU A 148 -11.45 1.26 -28.14
CA GLU A 148 -10.24 2.02 -27.90
C GLU A 148 -9.89 1.85 -26.42
N ALA A 149 -8.97 0.91 -26.15
CA ALA A 149 -8.41 0.69 -24.84
C ALA A 149 -7.70 1.99 -24.45
N ALA A 150 -8.41 2.86 -23.74
CA ALA A 150 -7.85 4.04 -23.12
C ALA A 150 -6.62 3.56 -22.35
N LYS A 151 -5.44 3.98 -22.81
CA LYS A 151 -4.19 3.74 -22.09
C LYS A 151 -4.43 4.22 -20.66
N PRO A 152 -3.94 3.50 -19.63
CA PRO A 152 -4.04 3.99 -18.26
C PRO A 152 -3.31 5.33 -18.24
N GLU A 153 -4.07 6.42 -18.23
CA GLU A 153 -3.51 7.74 -18.01
C GLU A 153 -2.91 7.67 -16.61
N THR A 154 -1.59 7.76 -16.53
CA THR A 154 -0.89 7.86 -15.26
C THR A 154 -1.47 9.09 -14.56
N ALA A 155 -2.29 8.88 -13.53
CA ALA A 155 -2.90 9.95 -12.77
C ALA A 155 -1.80 10.92 -12.32
N GLU A 156 -1.84 12.15 -12.81
CA GLU A 156 -0.84 13.15 -12.47
C GLU A 156 -1.07 13.60 -11.03
N VAL A 157 -0.20 13.12 -10.13
CA VAL A 157 -0.21 13.48 -8.71
C VAL A 157 -0.12 15.00 -8.57
N GLY A 158 -1.04 15.61 -7.86
CA GLY A 158 -1.04 17.06 -7.68
C GLY A 158 -1.79 17.85 -8.75
N SER A 159 -2.38 17.18 -9.75
CA SER A 159 -3.26 17.84 -10.72
C SER A 159 -4.51 18.40 -10.03
N LYS A 160 -5.18 19.37 -10.68
CA LYS A 160 -6.44 19.93 -10.16
C LYS A 160 -7.55 18.90 -10.05
N SER A 161 -7.46 17.82 -10.84
CA SER A 161 -8.39 16.68 -10.85
C SER A 161 -8.03 15.59 -9.82
N ASP A 162 -6.91 15.70 -9.11
CA ASP A 162 -6.50 14.72 -8.10
C ASP A 162 -7.52 14.69 -6.96
N TYR A 163 -8.35 13.64 -6.95
CA TYR A 163 -9.46 13.52 -6.03
C TYR A 163 -8.97 13.45 -4.57
N GLN A 164 -8.00 12.59 -4.29
CA GLN A 164 -7.48 12.38 -2.93
C GLN A 164 -6.78 13.63 -2.40
N LEU A 165 -6.01 14.32 -3.23
CA LEU A 165 -5.39 15.58 -2.83
C LEU A 165 -6.44 16.64 -2.51
N ASN A 166 -7.47 16.78 -3.34
CA ASN A 166 -8.54 17.74 -3.09
C ASN A 166 -9.29 17.44 -1.79
N GLN A 167 -9.55 16.15 -1.47
CA GLN A 167 -10.10 15.75 -0.17
C GLN A 167 -9.19 16.15 1.00
N ALA A 168 -7.89 15.90 0.90
CA ALA A 168 -6.92 16.28 1.92
C ALA A 168 -6.84 17.81 2.12
N LEU A 169 -6.88 18.59 1.04
CA LEU A 169 -6.89 20.05 1.10
C LEU A 169 -8.17 20.58 1.75
N ASN A 170 -9.33 20.01 1.43
CA ASN A 170 -10.60 20.38 2.04
C ASN A 170 -10.62 20.09 3.54
N LEU A 171 -10.08 18.92 3.94
CA LEU A 171 -9.91 18.57 5.35
C LEU A 171 -8.99 19.56 6.08
N LEU A 172 -7.82 19.88 5.52
CA LEU A 172 -6.89 20.85 6.10
C LEU A 172 -7.51 22.24 6.23
N LYS A 173 -8.25 22.71 5.21
CA LYS A 173 -8.99 23.97 5.27
C LYS A 173 -10.02 23.94 6.40
N GLY A 174 -10.78 22.85 6.55
CA GLY A 174 -11.75 22.67 7.63
C GLY A 174 -11.11 22.73 9.01
N ILE A 175 -10.01 21.98 9.22
CA ILE A 175 -9.26 21.98 10.48
C ILE A 175 -8.75 23.39 10.81
N ASN A 176 -8.21 24.11 9.83
CA ASN A 176 -7.70 25.47 10.02
C ASN A 176 -8.81 26.48 10.35
N ILE A 177 -10.02 26.32 9.79
CA ILE A 177 -11.16 27.17 10.15
C ILE A 177 -11.60 26.90 11.59
N LEU A 178 -11.69 25.63 12.00
CA LEU A 178 -12.10 25.24 13.35
C LEU A 178 -11.09 25.65 14.43
N HIS A 179 -9.79 25.67 14.12
CA HIS A 179 -8.73 26.05 15.06
C HIS A 179 -8.48 27.58 15.16
N LYS A 180 -9.11 28.40 14.31
CA LYS A 180 -8.98 29.86 14.34
C LYS A 180 -10.01 30.57 15.25
N ASN A 181 -10.89 29.81 15.89
CA ASN A 181 -11.79 30.27 16.95
C ASN A 181 -11.30 29.79 18.31
#